data_AF-Q0WWS9-F1
#
_entry.id   AF-Q0WWS9-F1
#
_cell.length_a   1.000
_cell.length_b   1.000
_cell.length_c   1.000
_cell.angle_alpha   90.00
_cell.angle_beta   90.00
_cell.angle_gamma   90.00
#
_symmetry.space_group_name_H-M   'P 1'
#
loop_
_entity.id
_entity.type
_entity.pdbx_description
1 polymer ?
#
loop_
_entity_poly.entity_id
_entity_poly.type
_entity_poly.pdbx_seq_one_letter_code
_entity_poly.pdbx_strand_id
1 'polypeptide(L)'
;PKKAILAGFFPHSAKLQKNGSYRRVKEPQTVYVHPNSGLFGASPSKWLVYHELVLTTKEYMRHTTEMKPEWLIEIAPHYYKLKDIEDTRPKKTQRRIEEASTSKVDTNKKTRTSKVDTNKKSKR
;
A
#
# COMPACT_ATOMS: atom_id res chain seq x y z
N PRO A 1 14.13 29.58 3.52
CA PRO A 1 13.85 29.01 2.18
C PRO A 1 12.91 27.78 2.21
N LYS A 2 13.38 26.55 2.52
CA LYS A 2 12.62 25.29 2.27
C LYS A 2 11.15 25.28 2.76
N LYS A 3 10.85 25.76 3.98
CA LYS A 3 9.46 25.82 4.49
C LYS A 3 8.51 26.69 3.65
N ALA A 4 8.99 27.78 3.05
CA ALA A 4 8.18 28.66 2.21
C ALA A 4 7.80 28.00 0.87
N ILE A 5 8.71 27.21 0.27
CA ILE A 5 8.40 26.39 -0.91
C ILE A 5 7.31 25.37 -0.54
N LEU A 6 7.45 24.73 0.63
CA LEU A 6 6.49 23.75 1.09
C LEU A 6 5.10 24.36 1.41
N ALA A 7 5.01 25.66 1.70
CA ALA A 7 3.73 26.35 1.87
C ALA A 7 2.90 26.43 0.58
N GLY A 8 3.54 26.53 -0.60
CA GLY A 8 2.87 26.43 -1.89
C GLY A 8 2.67 24.99 -2.37
N PHE A 9 3.64 24.10 -2.07
CA PHE A 9 3.73 22.77 -2.67
C PHE A 9 3.50 21.60 -1.69
N PHE A 10 2.83 21.82 -0.55
CA PHE A 10 2.54 20.75 0.43
C PHE A 10 1.83 19.51 -0.16
N PRO A 11 0.87 19.61 -1.12
CA PRO A 11 0.23 18.42 -1.71
C PRO A 11 1.20 17.59 -2.54
N HIS A 12 2.24 18.22 -3.10
CA HIS A 12 3.26 17.60 -3.94
C HIS A 12 4.38 16.95 -3.12
N SER A 13 3.99 16.21 -2.07
CA SER A 13 4.90 15.48 -1.20
C SER A 13 4.90 13.98 -1.51
N ALA A 14 6.09 13.39 -1.42
CA ALA A 14 6.35 11.99 -1.73
C ALA A 14 7.31 11.35 -0.72
N LYS A 15 7.11 10.06 -0.44
CA LYS A 15 7.82 9.28 0.58
C LYS A 15 8.55 8.09 -0.05
N LEU A 16 9.84 7.95 0.24
CA LEU A 16 10.69 6.85 -0.22
C LEU A 16 10.13 5.49 0.22
N GLN A 17 10.05 4.55 -0.70
CA GLN A 17 9.65 3.16 -0.47
C GLN A 17 10.87 2.23 -0.47
N LYS A 18 10.71 1.02 0.09
CA LYS A 18 11.80 0.03 0.25
C LYS A 18 12.47 -0.41 -1.06
N ASN A 19 11.77 -0.27 -2.18
CA ASN A 19 12.21 -0.63 -3.54
C ASN A 19 12.89 0.56 -4.28
N GLY A 20 13.17 1.67 -3.60
CA GLY A 20 13.80 2.86 -4.20
C GLY A 20 12.87 3.76 -5.02
N SER A 21 11.62 3.37 -5.25
CA SER A 21 10.61 4.28 -5.80
C SER A 21 10.04 5.19 -4.70
N TYR A 22 9.36 6.27 -5.08
CA TYR A 22 8.62 7.11 -4.15
C TYR A 22 7.11 6.85 -4.31
N ARG A 23 6.34 7.10 -3.26
CA ARG A 23 4.87 7.10 -3.32
C ARG A 23 4.35 8.46 -2.85
N ARG A 24 3.35 9.01 -3.53
CA ARG A 24 2.70 10.25 -3.08
C ARG A 24 2.04 10.02 -1.70
N VAL A 25 1.94 11.06 -0.88
CA VAL A 25 1.53 10.88 0.54
C VAL A 25 0.03 10.63 0.67
N LYS A 26 -0.81 11.39 -0.05
CA LYS A 26 -2.28 11.23 -0.02
C LYS A 26 -2.82 10.20 -1.00
N GLU A 27 -2.09 9.92 -2.07
CA GLU A 27 -2.56 9.11 -3.18
C GLU A 27 -1.61 7.93 -3.40
N PRO A 28 -2.08 6.70 -3.62
CA PRO A 28 -1.23 5.50 -3.63
C PRO A 28 -0.29 5.38 -4.85
N GLN A 29 -0.19 6.43 -5.66
CA GLN A 29 0.55 6.50 -6.92
C GLN A 29 2.06 6.45 -6.72
N THR A 30 2.74 5.64 -7.55
CA THR A 30 4.18 5.39 -7.49
C THR A 30 4.92 6.25 -8.51
N VAL A 31 5.83 7.10 -8.03
CA VAL A 31 6.55 8.11 -8.81
C VAL A 31 8.06 7.97 -8.63
N TYR A 32 8.83 8.45 -9.60
CA TYR A 32 10.29 8.35 -9.64
C TYR A 32 10.95 9.73 -9.68
N VAL A 33 12.20 9.88 -9.27
CA VAL A 33 12.96 11.12 -9.47
C VAL A 33 13.38 11.20 -10.94
N HIS A 34 13.09 12.32 -11.62
CA HIS A 34 13.52 12.53 -13.01
C HIS A 34 15.05 12.58 -13.12
N PRO A 35 15.70 12.01 -14.17
CA PRO A 35 17.16 12.08 -14.32
C PRO A 35 17.75 13.50 -14.32
N ASN A 36 16.99 14.48 -14.82
CA ASN A 36 17.37 15.90 -14.81
C ASN A 36 17.00 16.65 -13.50
N SER A 37 16.72 15.94 -12.40
CA SER A 37 16.57 16.53 -11.06
C SER A 37 17.87 16.30 -10.28
N GLY A 38 18.44 17.33 -9.64
CA GLY A 38 19.73 17.26 -8.91
C GLY A 38 19.78 16.31 -7.69
N LEU A 39 18.70 15.61 -7.38
CA LEU A 39 18.66 14.49 -6.41
C LEU A 39 18.84 13.11 -7.06
N PHE A 40 18.92 13.03 -8.38
CA PHE A 40 19.20 11.80 -9.11
C PHE A 40 20.66 11.40 -8.92
N GLY A 41 20.90 10.19 -8.40
CA GLY A 41 22.25 9.70 -8.03
C GLY A 41 22.77 10.17 -6.67
N ALA A 42 22.08 11.11 -6.01
CA ALA A 42 22.38 11.49 -4.62
C ALA A 42 21.82 10.48 -3.61
N SER A 43 22.26 10.56 -2.35
CA SER A 43 21.69 9.80 -1.24
C SER A 43 20.17 10.01 -1.15
N PRO A 44 19.33 8.96 -1.21
CA PRO A 44 17.88 9.12 -1.34
C PRO A 44 17.24 9.56 -0.01
N SER A 45 16.95 10.86 0.13
CA SER A 45 16.22 11.41 1.27
C SER A 45 14.84 10.76 1.43
N LYS A 46 14.46 10.42 2.66
CA LYS A 46 13.21 9.67 2.96
C LYS A 46 11.92 10.40 2.53
N TRP A 47 11.97 11.73 2.43
CA TRP A 47 10.83 12.61 2.16
C TRP A 47 11.24 13.73 1.18
N LEU A 48 10.47 13.88 0.10
CA LEU A 48 10.72 14.84 -0.97
C LEU A 48 9.46 15.63 -1.33
N VAL A 49 9.62 16.93 -1.61
CA VAL A 49 8.65 17.76 -2.35
C VAL A 49 9.09 17.87 -3.81
N TYR A 50 8.15 17.96 -4.74
CA TYR A 50 8.40 18.18 -6.17
C TYR A 50 7.58 19.36 -6.70
N HIS A 51 8.03 20.01 -7.77
CA HIS A 51 7.27 21.08 -8.41
C HIS A 51 6.12 20.50 -9.24
N GLU A 52 6.45 19.53 -10.10
CA GLU A 52 5.57 18.97 -11.13
C GLU A 52 5.81 17.46 -11.32
N LEU A 53 4.82 16.78 -11.88
CA LEU A 53 4.95 15.43 -12.41
C LEU A 53 4.96 15.49 -13.94
N VAL A 54 5.84 14.73 -14.56
CA VAL A 54 5.85 14.49 -16.01
C VAL A 54 5.56 13.00 -16.25
N LEU A 55 4.49 12.71 -16.96
CA LEU A 55 4.16 11.37 -17.43
C LEU A 55 4.89 11.10 -18.75
N THR A 56 5.74 10.07 -18.77
CA THR A 56 6.32 9.50 -19.99
C THR A 56 6.02 8.00 -20.04
N THR A 57 7.01 7.12 -20.11
CA THR A 57 6.86 5.68 -19.87
C THR A 57 6.55 5.37 -18.39
N LYS A 58 6.92 6.29 -17.49
CA LYS A 58 6.63 6.28 -16.05
C LYS A 58 6.39 7.72 -15.60
N GLU A 59 5.90 7.91 -14.39
CA GLU A 59 5.73 9.23 -13.81
C GLU A 59 7.00 9.69 -13.08
N TYR A 60 7.50 10.86 -13.47
CA TYR A 60 8.73 11.43 -12.96
C TYR A 60 8.51 12.80 -12.30
N MET A 61 9.00 12.94 -11.08
CA MET A 61 9.06 14.19 -10.32
C MET A 61 10.20 15.07 -10.83
N ARG A 62 9.88 16.31 -11.23
CA ARG A 62 10.88 17.34 -11.57
C ARG A 62 11.01 18.39 -10.46
N HIS A 63 12.19 19.01 -10.41
CA HIS A 63 12.57 20.04 -9.42
C HIS A 63 12.35 19.57 -7.98
N THR A 64 12.87 18.38 -7.69
CA THR A 64 12.68 17.69 -6.41
C THR A 64 13.57 18.30 -5.31
N THR A 65 13.06 18.41 -4.09
CA THR A 65 13.79 18.95 -2.92
C THR A 65 13.45 18.15 -1.65
N GLU A 66 14.43 17.90 -0.79
CA GLU A 66 14.23 17.24 0.50
C GLU A 66 13.50 18.14 1.53
N MET A 67 12.53 17.56 2.26
CA MET A 67 11.93 18.16 3.46
C MET A 67 11.97 17.23 4.68
N LYS A 68 11.65 17.78 5.86
CA LYS A 68 11.18 16.99 7.01
C LYS A 68 9.66 16.84 6.97
N PRO A 69 9.09 15.69 7.40
CA PRO A 69 7.64 15.48 7.38
C PRO A 69 6.90 16.28 8.46
N GLU A 70 7.57 16.66 9.55
CA GLU A 70 7.06 17.55 10.61
C GLU A 70 6.40 18.80 10.02
N TRP A 71 7.06 19.40 9.02
CA TRP A 71 6.66 20.65 8.39
C TRP A 71 5.35 20.52 7.59
N LEU A 72 4.95 19.32 7.17
CA LEU A 72 3.65 19.09 6.50
C LEU A 72 2.48 19.29 7.47
N ILE A 73 2.66 18.94 8.74
CA ILE A 73 1.66 19.16 9.80
C ILE A 73 1.64 20.63 10.22
N GLU A 74 2.81 21.26 10.36
CA GLU A 74 2.91 22.69 10.68
C GLU A 74 2.21 23.57 9.63
N ILE A 75 2.41 23.27 8.35
CA ILE A 75 1.96 24.11 7.23
C ILE A 75 0.50 23.83 6.84
N ALA A 76 0.10 22.57 6.82
CA ALA A 76 -1.23 22.16 6.35
C ALA A 76 -1.91 21.16 7.31
N PRO A 77 -2.18 21.54 8.58
CA PRO A 77 -2.76 20.64 9.59
C PRO A 77 -4.19 20.20 9.25
N HIS A 78 -4.89 20.95 8.40
CA HIS A 78 -6.20 20.58 7.86
C HIS A 78 -6.10 19.48 6.80
N TYR A 79 -4.94 19.36 6.13
CA TYR A 79 -4.70 18.42 5.04
C TYR A 79 -3.98 17.17 5.54
N TYR A 80 -2.85 17.32 6.26
CA TYR A 80 -2.05 16.22 6.78
C TYR A 80 -2.35 15.87 8.24
N LYS A 81 -2.47 14.58 8.52
CA LYS A 81 -2.65 14.00 9.86
C LYS A 81 -1.42 13.18 10.21
N LEU A 82 -1.11 13.03 11.51
CA LEU A 82 0.02 12.21 12.01
C LEU A 82 0.07 10.81 11.36
N LYS A 83 -1.10 10.18 11.18
CA LYS A 83 -1.27 8.86 10.54
C LYS A 83 -0.86 8.78 9.06
N ASP A 84 -0.76 9.92 8.36
CA ASP A 84 -0.26 9.98 6.97
C ASP A 84 1.28 9.96 6.92
N ILE A 85 1.91 10.34 8.03
CA ILE A 85 3.35 10.60 8.15
C ILE A 85 4.07 9.42 8.82
N GLU A 86 3.52 8.97 9.95
CA GLU A 86 4.01 7.79 10.67
C GLU A 86 3.97 6.54 9.78
N ASP A 87 4.96 5.66 9.93
CA ASP A 87 4.99 4.37 9.21
C ASP A 87 4.07 3.31 9.86
N THR A 88 2.87 3.73 10.30
CA THR A 88 1.80 2.85 10.81
C THR A 88 1.20 2.04 9.67
N ARG A 89 1.97 1.09 9.12
CA ARG A 89 1.45 0.08 8.20
C ARG A 89 0.42 -0.76 8.97
N PRO A 90 -0.87 -0.77 8.60
CA PRO A 90 -1.72 -1.86 9.04
C PRO A 90 -1.09 -3.15 8.49
N LYS A 91 -0.87 -4.15 9.35
CA LYS A 91 -0.59 -5.52 8.89
C LYS A 91 -1.84 -5.98 8.14
N LYS A 92 -1.87 -5.80 6.82
CA LYS A 92 -3.05 -6.12 5.99
C LYS A 92 -3.18 -7.63 5.85
N THR A 93 -3.74 -8.26 6.89
CA THR A 93 -4.18 -9.66 6.85
C THR A 93 -4.98 -9.90 5.58
N GLN A 94 -4.56 -10.89 4.79
CA GLN A 94 -5.25 -11.26 3.57
C GLN A 94 -6.60 -11.85 3.95
N ARG A 95 -7.66 -11.03 3.84
CA ARG A 95 -9.03 -11.55 3.81
C ARG A 95 -9.22 -12.30 2.49
N ARG A 96 -9.07 -13.61 2.55
CA ARG A 96 -9.42 -14.56 1.48
C ARG A 96 -10.90 -14.32 1.14
N ILE A 97 -11.21 -14.07 -0.13
CA ILE A 97 -12.59 -13.92 -0.62
C ILE A 97 -13.06 -15.30 -1.04
N GLU A 98 -14.00 -15.87 -0.30
CA GLU A 98 -14.45 -17.25 -0.49
C GLU A 98 -15.90 -17.40 0.00
N GLU A 99 -16.83 -16.74 -0.71
CA GLU A 99 -18.30 -16.78 -0.51
C GLU A 99 -18.95 -16.01 -1.70
N ALA A 100 -20.13 -16.34 -2.23
CA ALA A 100 -20.82 -17.63 -2.31
C ALA A 100 -21.88 -17.58 -3.44
N SER A 101 -21.63 -18.26 -4.56
CA SER A 101 -22.58 -18.34 -5.69
C SER A 101 -23.67 -19.38 -5.40
N THR A 102 -24.73 -18.99 -4.67
CA THR A 102 -25.77 -19.94 -4.23
C THR A 102 -26.84 -20.21 -5.28
N SER A 103 -27.07 -21.48 -5.61
CA SER A 103 -28.37 -21.98 -6.09
C SER A 103 -28.69 -23.36 -5.49
N LYS A 104 -29.93 -23.49 -5.02
CA LYS A 104 -30.58 -24.74 -4.52
C LYS A 104 -31.44 -25.30 -5.70
N VAL A 105 -32.07 -26.47 -5.73
CA VAL A 105 -32.43 -27.57 -4.79
C VAL A 105 -32.45 -28.90 -5.64
N ASP A 106 -32.99 -30.10 -5.34
CA ASP A 106 -33.78 -30.68 -4.24
C ASP A 106 -33.71 -32.24 -4.16
N THR A 107 -34.36 -32.81 -3.14
CA THR A 107 -35.05 -34.13 -3.08
C THR A 107 -34.31 -35.47 -3.30
N ASN A 108 -34.03 -36.13 -2.16
CA ASN A 108 -34.76 -37.33 -1.68
C ASN A 108 -34.49 -38.76 -2.26
N LYS A 109 -34.32 -39.74 -1.34
CA LYS A 109 -34.54 -41.21 -1.47
C LYS A 109 -33.55 -41.98 -2.39
N LYS A 110 -33.16 -43.25 -2.15
CA LYS A 110 -33.80 -44.36 -1.41
C LYS A 110 -32.82 -45.53 -1.06
N THR A 111 -32.77 -45.91 0.23
CA THR A 111 -32.45 -47.23 0.85
C THR A 111 -31.56 -48.30 0.16
N ARG A 112 -30.62 -48.89 0.91
CA ARG A 112 -30.61 -50.30 1.42
C ARG A 112 -29.33 -50.59 2.24
N THR A 113 -29.42 -50.96 3.52
CA THR A 113 -29.22 -52.33 4.07
C THR A 113 -27.99 -53.06 3.51
N SER A 114 -27.07 -53.62 4.33
CA SER A 114 -27.38 -54.51 5.46
C SER A 114 -26.21 -54.80 6.43
N LYS A 115 -26.53 -55.05 7.73
CA LYS A 115 -26.01 -56.13 8.63
C LYS A 115 -24.49 -56.21 8.93
N VAL A 116 -24.05 -56.20 10.22
CA VAL A 116 -23.86 -57.37 11.15
C VAL A 116 -22.66 -58.26 10.68
N ASP A 117 -21.65 -58.63 11.50
CA ASP A 117 -21.67 -59.06 12.91
C ASP A 117 -20.36 -58.86 13.74
N THR A 118 -20.32 -59.45 14.94
CA THR A 118 -19.32 -59.35 16.04
C THR A 118 -17.95 -60.07 15.90
N ASN A 119 -16.91 -59.48 16.52
CA ASN A 119 -15.93 -60.10 17.47
C ASN A 119 -14.85 -61.15 16.97
N LYS A 120 -13.88 -61.41 17.87
CA LYS A 120 -12.84 -62.47 17.95
C LYS A 120 -11.51 -62.36 17.15
N LYS A 121 -10.47 -61.92 17.88
CA LYS A 121 -9.36 -62.77 18.40
C LYS A 121 -8.74 -63.83 17.46
N SER A 122 -7.47 -63.63 17.05
CA SER A 122 -6.40 -64.66 17.18
C SER A 122 -4.98 -64.17 16.80
N LYS A 123 -4.00 -64.60 17.60
CA LYS A 123 -2.55 -64.84 17.34
C LYS A 123 -1.96 -64.45 15.98
N ARG A 124 -0.82 -63.75 16.03
CA ARG A 124 0.49 -64.41 15.80
C ARG A 124 1.55 -63.81 16.72
#